data_AF-A0A6L8I3V4-F1
#
_entry.id   AF-A0A6L8I3V4-F1
#
_cell.length_a   1.000
_cell.length_b   1.000
_cell.length_c   1.000
_cell.angle_alpha   90.00
_cell.angle_beta   90.00
_cell.angle_gamma   90.00
#
_symmetry.space_group_name_H-M   'P 1'
#
loop_
_entity.id
_entity.type
_entity.pdbx_description
1 polymer ?
#
loop_
_entity_poly.entity_id
_entity_poly.type
_entity_poly.pdbx_seq_one_letter_code
_entity_poly.pdbx_strand_id
1 'polypeptide(L)'
;MRIVLFGATGMIGRGVLLECLADPDVSRVLTIGRRATDVQHAKLEQLLHDDFADYAGIGERLTGFDACFFCLGVSSLGMSEDRYRHITYDYT
;
A
#
# COMPACT_ATOMS: atom_id res chain seq x y z
N MET A 1 -8.16 -15.23 0.04
CA MET A 1 -7.47 -14.16 0.80
C MET A 1 -7.81 -12.78 0.25
N ARG A 2 -7.95 -11.79 1.13
CA ARG A 2 -8.14 -10.37 0.83
C ARG A 2 -6.91 -9.63 1.32
N ILE A 3 -6.24 -8.92 0.43
CA ILE A 3 -4.95 -8.29 0.68
C ILE A 3 -5.08 -6.77 0.63
N VAL A 4 -4.52 -6.07 1.61
CA VAL A 4 -4.29 -4.62 1.52
C VAL A 4 -2.81 -4.37 1.23
N LEU A 5 -2.52 -3.49 0.28
CA LEU A 5 -1.17 -3.19 -0.19
C LEU A 5 -0.92 -1.68 -0.20
N PHE A 6 0.02 -1.23 0.62
CA PHE A 6 0.51 0.14 0.58
C PHE A 6 1.73 0.26 -0.31
N GLY A 7 1.85 1.35 -1.06
CA GLY A 7 3.05 1.61 -1.87
C GLY A 7 3.13 0.82 -3.18
N ALA A 8 1.99 0.43 -3.76
CA ALA A 8 1.90 -0.37 -4.98
C ALA A 8 2.61 0.24 -6.22
N THR A 9 2.86 1.55 -6.23
CA THR A 9 3.60 2.22 -7.33
C THR A 9 5.13 2.16 -7.16
N GLY A 10 5.63 1.70 -6.02
CA GLY A 10 7.06 1.55 -5.76
C GLY A 10 7.65 0.30 -6.42
N MET A 11 8.97 0.19 -6.45
CA MET A 11 9.67 -0.94 -7.08
C MET A 11 9.22 -2.29 -6.49
N ILE A 12 9.20 -2.41 -5.16
CA ILE A 12 8.80 -3.64 -4.47
C ILE A 12 7.28 -3.82 -4.51
N GLY A 13 6.51 -2.77 -4.18
CA GLY A 13 5.05 -2.83 -4.15
C GLY A 13 4.44 -3.22 -5.49
N ARG A 14 5.05 -2.84 -6.63
CA ARG A 14 4.59 -3.26 -7.94
C ARG A 14 4.74 -4.77 -8.16
N GLY A 15 5.85 -5.36 -7.71
CA GLY A 15 6.04 -6.81 -7.75
C GLY A 15 5.00 -7.53 -6.89
N VAL A 16 4.82 -7.08 -5.65
CA VAL A 16 3.82 -7.64 -4.72
C VAL A 16 2.41 -7.58 -5.32
N LEU A 17 2.04 -6.45 -5.94
CA LEU A 17 0.74 -6.31 -6.60
C LEU A 17 0.56 -7.36 -7.69
N LEU A 18 1.53 -7.53 -8.59
CA LEU A 18 1.43 -8.47 -9.71
C LEU A 18 1.26 -9.91 -9.22
N GLU A 19 2.05 -10.33 -8.24
CA GLU A 19 1.94 -11.68 -7.65
C GLU A 19 0.59 -11.87 -6.95
N CYS A 20 0.11 -10.89 -6.18
CA CYS A 20 -1.21 -10.97 -5.55
C CYS A 20 -2.35 -11.06 -6.57
N LEU A 21 -2.23 -10.43 -7.74
CA LEU A 21 -3.27 -10.52 -8.77
C LEU A 21 -3.24 -11.87 -9.50
N ALA A 22 -2.05 -12.41 -9.73
CA ALA A 22 -1.84 -13.71 -10.37
C ALA A 22 -2.26 -14.89 -9.48
N ASP A 23 -2.12 -14.77 -8.16
CA ASP A 23 -2.43 -15.84 -7.20
C ASP A 23 -3.94 -16.16 -7.18
N PRO A 24 -4.37 -17.40 -7.47
CA PRO A 24 -5.77 -17.80 -7.45
C PRO A 24 -6.39 -17.78 -6.05
N ASP A 25 -5.61 -17.96 -4.98
CA ASP A 25 -6.10 -17.93 -3.60
C ASP A 25 -6.36 -16.49 -3.14
N VAL A 26 -5.80 -15.49 -3.82
CA VAL A 26 -6.14 -14.09 -3.61
C VAL A 26 -7.41 -13.72 -4.38
N SER A 27 -8.43 -13.32 -3.62
CA SER A 27 -9.76 -12.96 -4.12
C SER A 27 -9.94 -11.46 -4.34
N ARG A 28 -9.19 -10.63 -3.61
CA ARG A 28 -9.28 -9.16 -3.64
C ARG A 28 -7.97 -8.54 -3.22
N VAL A 29 -7.55 -7.48 -3.91
CA VAL A 29 -6.41 -6.64 -3.55
C VAL A 29 -6.90 -5.19 -3.48
N LEU A 30 -6.72 -4.54 -2.33
CA LEU A 30 -6.93 -3.10 -2.17
C LEU A 30 -5.57 -2.42 -2.12
N THR A 31 -5.27 -1.57 -3.10
CA THR A 31 -4.08 -0.72 -3.03
C THR A 31 -4.38 0.61 -2.37
N ILE A 32 -3.46 1.07 -1.53
CA ILE A 32 -3.54 2.36 -0.84
C ILE A 32 -2.27 3.16 -1.14
N GLY A 33 -2.46 4.37 -1.63
CA GLY A 33 -1.34 5.24 -1.94
C GLY A 33 -1.77 6.60 -2.47
N ARG A 34 -0.78 7.47 -2.63
CA ARG A 34 -0.97 8.84 -3.13
C ARG A 34 -1.43 8.89 -4.60
N ARG A 35 -1.24 7.81 -5.35
CA ARG A 35 -1.49 7.72 -6.78
C ARG A 35 -2.02 6.33 -7.13
N ALA A 36 -2.90 6.28 -8.11
CA ALA A 36 -3.36 5.02 -8.69
C ALA A 36 -2.22 4.36 -9.49
N THR A 37 -2.28 3.04 -9.57
CA THR A 37 -1.52 2.25 -10.53
C THR A 37 -2.20 2.29 -11.90
N ASP A 38 -1.43 1.98 -12.95
CA ASP A 38 -1.91 1.78 -14.32
C ASP A 38 -2.52 0.39 -14.57
N VAL A 39 -2.52 -0.48 -13.56
CA VAL A 39 -3.02 -1.84 -13.64
C VAL A 39 -4.54 -1.86 -13.57
N GLN A 40 -5.17 -2.62 -14.47
CA GLN A 40 -6.59 -2.93 -14.42
C GLN A 40 -6.77 -4.44 -14.22
N HIS A 41 -7.54 -4.82 -13.20
CA HIS A 41 -7.79 -6.22 -12.90
C HIS A 41 -9.09 -6.39 -12.12
N ALA A 42 -9.83 -7.49 -12.34
CA ALA A 42 -11.11 -7.75 -11.68
C ALA A 42 -11.01 -7.86 -10.15
N LYS A 43 -9.85 -8.31 -9.64
CA LYS A 43 -9.56 -8.42 -8.20
C LYS A 43 -9.08 -7.11 -7.57
N LEU A 44 -8.76 -6.09 -8.37
CA LEU A 44 -8.05 -4.89 -7.91
C LEU A 44 -9.02 -3.75 -7.63
N GLU A 45 -8.94 -3.22 -6.42
CA GLU A 45 -9.52 -1.94 -6.03
C GLU A 45 -8.41 -0.98 -5.61
N GLN A 46 -8.62 0.31 -5.85
CA GLN A 46 -7.63 1.33 -5.55
C GLN A 46 -8.25 2.42 -4.68
N LEU A 47 -7.56 2.79 -3.60
CA LEU A 47 -7.93 3.86 -2.70
C LEU A 47 -6.82 4.90 -2.65
N LEU A 48 -7.15 6.12 -3.06
CA LEU A 48 -6.23 7.25 -2.96
C LEU A 48 -6.23 7.79 -1.54
N HIS A 49 -5.05 7.83 -0.94
CA HIS A 49 -4.82 8.33 0.41
C HIS A 49 -3.38 8.82 0.53
N ASP A 50 -3.22 10.03 1.05
CA ASP A 50 -1.98 10.78 1.04
C ASP A 50 -1.37 11.04 2.42
N ASP A 51 -2.18 11.02 3.48
CA ASP A 51 -1.74 11.17 4.86
C ASP A 51 -1.67 9.83 5.61
N PHE A 52 -0.50 9.18 5.56
CA PHE A 52 -0.29 7.88 6.22
C PHE A 52 -0.11 7.97 7.75
N ALA A 53 -0.21 9.17 8.34
CA ALA A 53 -0.27 9.36 9.78
C ALA A 53 -1.72 9.41 10.32
N ASP A 54 -2.73 9.53 9.45
CA ASP A 54 -4.14 9.60 9.84
C ASP A 54 -5.05 8.76 8.92
N TYR A 55 -5.60 7.68 9.48
CA TYR A 55 -6.53 6.78 8.79
C TYR A 55 -8.00 6.98 9.15
N ALA A 56 -8.35 8.00 9.95
CA ALA A 56 -9.70 8.17 10.49
C ALA A 56 -10.78 8.21 9.39
N GLY A 57 -10.48 8.80 8.23
CA GLY A 57 -11.39 8.89 7.08
C GLY A 57 -11.56 7.60 6.27
N ILE A 58 -10.71 6.58 6.49
CA ILE A 58 -10.73 5.36 5.69
C ILE A 58 -10.82 4.06 6.50
N GLY A 59 -10.90 4.15 7.83
CA GLY A 59 -10.84 2.99 8.74
C GLY A 59 -11.80 1.85 8.37
N GLU A 60 -13.05 2.15 8.04
CA GLU A 60 -14.03 1.13 7.63
C GLU A 60 -13.59 0.35 6.38
N ARG A 61 -12.91 1.03 5.44
CA ARG A 61 -12.39 0.44 4.21
C ARG A 61 -11.16 -0.44 4.42
N LEU A 62 -10.55 -0.40 5.62
CA LEU A 62 -9.37 -1.19 5.98
C LEU A 62 -9.72 -2.46 6.76
N THR A 63 -11.01 -2.74 6.96
CA THR A 63 -11.47 -3.91 7.72
C THR A 63 -11.62 -5.16 6.86
N GLY A 64 -11.50 -6.34 7.49
CA GLY A 64 -11.79 -7.63 6.84
C GLY A 64 -10.76 -8.08 5.79
N PHE A 65 -9.51 -7.62 5.93
CA PHE A 65 -8.37 -8.12 5.17
C PHE A 65 -7.62 -9.19 5.97
N ASP A 66 -7.08 -10.19 5.27
CA ASP A 66 -6.36 -11.30 5.87
C ASP A 66 -4.87 -10.98 6.05
N ALA A 67 -4.32 -10.08 5.22
CA ALA A 67 -2.93 -9.65 5.29
C ALA A 67 -2.75 -8.21 4.80
N CYS A 68 -1.70 -7.57 5.32
CA CYS A 68 -1.24 -6.24 4.92
C CYS A 68 0.20 -6.33 4.42
N PHE A 69 0.43 -5.87 3.19
CA PHE A 69 1.77 -5.59 2.69
C PHE A 69 2.03 -4.09 2.77
N PHE A 70 2.91 -3.70 3.69
CA PHE A 70 3.28 -2.30 3.89
C PHE A 70 4.59 -2.00 3.15
N CYS A 71 4.49 -1.66 1.87
CA CYS A 71 5.66 -1.38 1.02
C CYS A 71 5.92 0.13 0.85
N LEU A 72 5.52 0.96 1.82
CA LEU A 72 5.93 2.36 1.87
C LEU A 72 7.39 2.44 2.31
N GLY A 73 8.13 3.31 1.64
CA GLY A 73 9.53 3.53 1.91
C GLY A 73 10.10 4.58 0.97
N VAL A 74 11.18 5.20 1.41
CA VAL A 74 11.91 6.22 0.66
C VAL A 74 13.40 5.95 0.79
N SER A 75 14.19 6.45 -0.15
CA SER A 75 15.65 6.46 0.00
C SER A 75 16.04 7.47 1.08
N SER A 76 17.01 7.15 1.93
CA SER A 76 17.57 8.09 2.90
C SER A 76 18.44 9.18 2.24
N LEU A 77 18.83 8.99 0.98
CA LEU A 77 19.68 9.93 0.25
C LEU A 77 19.02 11.33 0.17
N GLY A 78 19.70 12.33 0.74
CA GLY A 78 19.24 13.71 0.75
C GLY A 78 18.11 14.00 1.74
N MET A 79 17.83 13.10 2.69
CA MET A 79 16.85 13.30 3.75
C MET A 79 17.51 13.63 5.08
N SER A 80 16.84 14.44 5.91
CA SER A 80 17.17 14.53 7.33
C SER A 80 16.74 13.25 8.04
N GLU A 81 17.40 12.96 9.16
CA GLU A 81 17.05 11.82 10.03
C GLU A 81 15.58 11.89 10.46
N ASP A 82 15.12 13.04 10.96
CA ASP A 82 13.74 13.23 11.41
C ASP A 82 12.71 12.89 10.33
N ARG A 83 12.96 13.35 9.09
CA ARG A 83 12.03 13.11 7.98
C ARG A 83 12.08 11.66 7.52
N TYR A 84 13.27 11.05 7.54
CA TYR A 84 13.42 9.64 7.19
C TYR A 84 12.70 8.76 8.22
N ARG A 85 12.95 9.00 9.52
CA ARG A 85 12.27 8.34 10.63
C ARG A 85 10.76 8.48 10.54
N HIS A 86 10.25 9.69 10.30
CA HIS A 86 8.80 9.91 10.21
C HIS A 86 8.13 8.99 9.17
N ILE A 87 8.77 8.81 8.02
CA ILE A 87 8.22 7.99 6.93
C ILE A 87 8.45 6.50 7.14
N THR A 88 9.63 6.10 7.62
CA THR A 88 10.02 4.68 7.68
C THR A 88 9.77 4.02 9.01
N TYR A 89 9.43 4.79 10.05
CA TYR A 89 9.18 4.29 11.40
C TYR A 89 7.85 4.79 11.95
N ASP A 90 7.56 6.10 11.90
CA ASP A 90 6.40 6.63 12.61
C ASP A 90 5.05 6.37 11.89
N TYR A 91 5.05 5.94 10.63
CA TYR A 91 3.83 5.52 9.91
C TYR A 91 3.30 4.14 10.31
N THR A 92 4.06 3.37 11.09
CA THR A 92 3.76 1.98 11.48
C THR A 92 3.72 1.84 13.00
#